data_AF-A0A9E2PCP4-F1
#
_entry.id   AF-A0A9E2PCP4-F1
#
_cell.length_a   1.000
_cell.length_b   1.000
_cell.length_c   1.000
_cell.angle_alpha   90.00
_cell.angle_beta   90.00
_cell.angle_gamma   90.00
#
_symmetry.space_group_name_H-M   'P 1'
#
loop_
_entity.id
_entity.type
_entity.pdbx_description
1 polymer ?
#
loop_
_entity_poly.entity_id
_entity_poly.type
_entity_poly.pdbx_seq_one_letter_code
_entity_poly.pdbx_strand_id
1 'polypeptide(L)'
;MADFIYQEMFPLGKDETEYRLLTKDHISTDSFDGKTILKVSPEGLSFLSEQAFKDVSHLLRSSHLKQLSNILSDPESSENDRYVALEMIKNAVIAAEGVFPLCQDTGTAIVLGKKGQQVWTGFSDEEAISKGVFNAYTKNNLRYSQNAPLTMFDEKNTGCNLPAQIELYAVEGDCYKFLFIAKGGGSANKTYLFQETKATLSPEKLLDFMKEKMKTLGTAACP
;
A
#
# COMPACT_ATOMS: atom_id res chain seq x y z
N MET A 1 30.76 -20.83 24.53
CA MET A 1 30.00 -19.56 24.60
C MET A 1 29.77 -19.13 23.17
N ALA A 2 28.56 -18.72 22.81
CA ALA A 2 28.28 -18.21 21.47
C ALA A 2 28.62 -16.71 21.42
N ASP A 3 29.23 -16.27 20.33
CA ASP A 3 29.49 -14.85 20.08
C ASP A 3 28.18 -14.14 19.70
N PHE A 4 28.07 -12.86 20.08
CA PHE A 4 26.92 -12.05 19.70
C PHE A 4 26.99 -11.68 18.21
N ILE A 5 25.94 -12.02 17.47
CA ILE A 5 25.75 -11.61 16.08
C ILE A 5 24.36 -10.99 15.97
N TYR A 6 24.30 -9.69 15.70
CA TYR A 6 23.04 -9.04 15.37
C TYR A 6 22.59 -9.47 13.97
N GLN A 7 21.31 -9.80 13.84
CA GLN A 7 20.66 -10.07 12.56
C GLN A 7 19.28 -9.41 12.55
N GLU A 8 19.00 -8.68 11.47
CA GLU A 8 17.64 -8.17 11.25
C GLU A 8 16.65 -9.31 11.15
N MET A 9 15.47 -9.13 11.74
CA MET A 9 14.40 -10.15 11.68
C MET A 9 13.97 -10.42 10.23
N PHE A 10 14.01 -9.40 9.37
CA PHE A 10 13.56 -9.47 7.99
C PHE A 10 14.56 -8.79 7.03
N PRO A 11 15.64 -9.47 6.63
CA PRO A 11 16.57 -8.93 5.64
C PRO A 11 15.86 -8.74 4.30
N LEU A 12 16.00 -7.55 3.71
CA LEU A 12 15.40 -7.23 2.41
C LEU A 12 16.30 -7.68 1.26
N GLY A 13 15.67 -8.13 0.17
CA GLY A 13 16.35 -8.35 -1.10
C GLY A 13 16.73 -7.03 -1.80
N LYS A 14 17.36 -7.14 -2.97
CA LYS A 14 17.65 -5.99 -3.82
C LYS A 14 16.34 -5.30 -4.24
N ASP A 15 16.33 -3.98 -4.18
CA ASP A 15 15.23 -3.17 -4.72
C ASP A 15 15.37 -3.05 -6.24
N GLU A 16 14.39 -3.58 -6.96
CA GLU A 16 14.29 -3.53 -8.43
C GLU A 16 13.17 -2.59 -8.88
N THR A 17 12.58 -1.83 -7.96
CA THR A 17 11.50 -0.89 -8.27
C THR A 17 12.04 0.29 -9.07
N GLU A 18 11.37 0.63 -10.17
CA GLU A 18 11.64 1.85 -10.92
C GLU A 18 10.95 3.04 -10.24
N TYR A 19 11.71 4.12 -10.04
CA TYR A 19 11.23 5.35 -9.42
C TYR A 19 11.21 6.49 -10.43
N ARG A 20 10.12 7.27 -10.42
CA ARG A 20 10.03 8.55 -11.15
C ARG A 20 10.24 9.71 -10.18
N LEU A 21 11.08 10.67 -10.58
CA LEU A 21 11.27 11.90 -9.80
C LEU A 21 9.99 12.76 -9.88
N LEU A 22 9.42 13.11 -8.72
CA LEU A 22 8.25 14.00 -8.66
C LEU A 22 8.67 15.47 -8.65
N THR A 23 9.58 15.84 -7.76
CA THR A 23 10.11 17.19 -7.62
C THR A 23 11.45 17.16 -6.87
N LYS A 24 12.23 18.23 -7.01
CA LYS A 24 13.40 18.53 -6.16
C LYS A 24 13.10 19.65 -5.16
N ASP A 25 11.90 20.23 -5.23
CA ASP A 25 11.42 21.21 -4.27
C ASP A 25 11.16 20.52 -2.92
N HIS A 26 10.95 21.31 -1.87
CA HIS A 26 10.57 20.82 -0.53
C HIS A 26 11.63 20.03 0.24
N ILE A 27 12.81 19.83 -0.36
CA ILE A 27 13.96 19.19 0.27
C ILE A 27 15.17 20.13 0.27
N SER A 28 15.99 20.01 1.31
CA SER A 28 17.29 20.65 1.37
C SER A 28 18.25 19.82 2.21
N THR A 29 19.54 20.14 2.17
CA THR A 29 20.55 19.48 2.99
C THR A 29 21.24 20.49 3.89
N ASP A 30 21.55 20.08 5.11
CA ASP A 30 22.33 20.85 6.08
C ASP A 30 23.42 19.96 6.71
N SER A 31 24.29 20.54 7.54
CA SER A 31 25.32 19.79 8.26
C SER A 31 25.12 19.90 9.77
N PHE A 32 25.13 18.77 10.47
CA PHE A 32 25.11 18.72 11.92
C PHE A 32 26.06 17.65 12.42
N ASP A 33 26.99 18.03 13.32
CA ASP A 33 28.00 17.15 13.89
C ASP A 33 28.79 16.35 12.82
N GLY A 34 29.15 17.05 11.72
CA GLY A 34 29.88 16.45 10.60
C GLY A 34 29.07 15.50 9.71
N LYS A 35 27.76 15.34 9.95
CA LYS A 35 26.85 14.52 9.13
C LYS A 35 25.98 15.39 8.25
N THR A 36 25.70 14.91 7.04
CA THR A 36 24.69 15.54 6.17
C THR A 36 23.30 15.19 6.68
N ILE A 37 22.46 16.19 6.86
CA ILE A 37 21.08 16.06 7.30
C ILE A 37 20.17 16.41 6.12
N LEU A 38 19.31 15.47 5.73
CA LEU A 38 18.21 15.72 4.80
C LEU A 38 17.07 16.42 5.55
N LYS A 39 16.72 17.63 5.11
CA LYS A 39 15.57 18.38 5.62
C LYS A 39 14.42 18.25 4.64
N VAL A 40 13.25 17.84 5.13
CA VAL A 40 12.03 17.69 4.33
C VAL A 40 10.95 18.59 4.92
N SER A 41 10.32 19.42 4.10
CA SER A 41 9.22 20.31 4.51
C SER A 41 7.86 19.59 4.50
N PRO A 42 6.83 20.10 5.22
CA PRO A 42 5.51 19.44 5.29
C PRO A 42 4.81 19.37 3.94
N GLU A 43 5.02 20.35 3.07
CA GLU A 43 4.50 20.35 1.70
C GLU A 43 5.06 19.18 0.88
N GLY A 44 6.32 18.78 1.13
CA GLY A 44 6.94 17.64 0.45
C GLY A 44 6.24 16.31 0.78
N LEU A 45 5.94 16.07 2.06
CA LEU A 45 5.22 14.85 2.47
C LEU A 45 3.76 14.86 2.02
N SER A 46 3.12 16.03 2.06
CA SER A 46 1.75 16.21 1.57
C SER A 46 1.65 15.93 0.07
N PHE A 47 2.57 16.51 -0.71
CA PHE A 47 2.62 16.34 -2.16
C PHE A 47 2.92 14.89 -2.57
N LEU A 48 3.90 14.25 -1.92
CA LEU A 48 4.21 12.84 -2.17
C LEU A 48 3.00 11.94 -1.90
N SER A 49 2.33 12.14 -0.77
CA SER A 49 1.17 11.32 -0.37
C SER A 49 -0.02 11.56 -1.31
N GLU A 50 -0.29 12.82 -1.68
CA GLU A 50 -1.33 13.18 -2.64
C GLU A 50 -1.11 12.48 -3.99
N GLN A 51 0.12 12.55 -4.50
CA GLN A 51 0.49 11.92 -5.77
C GLN A 51 0.39 10.40 -5.69
N ALA A 52 0.88 9.78 -4.60
CA ALA A 52 0.87 8.33 -4.44
C ALA A 52 -0.57 7.77 -4.41
N PHE A 53 -1.48 8.41 -3.65
CA PHE A 53 -2.87 7.98 -3.57
C PHE A 53 -3.67 8.27 -4.84
N LYS A 54 -3.31 9.31 -5.59
CA LYS A 54 -3.84 9.52 -6.94
C LYS A 54 -3.39 8.40 -7.87
N ASP A 55 -2.09 8.12 -7.96
CA ASP A 55 -1.55 7.14 -8.89
C ASP A 55 -2.07 5.73 -8.60
N VAL A 56 -2.02 5.28 -7.34
CA VAL A 56 -2.46 3.92 -6.98
C VAL A 56 -3.96 3.67 -7.23
N SER A 57 -4.76 4.74 -7.26
CA SER A 57 -6.20 4.64 -7.54
C SER A 57 -6.50 4.51 -9.04
N HIS A 58 -5.54 4.82 -9.92
CA HIS A 58 -5.75 4.91 -11.37
C HIS A 58 -4.81 4.00 -12.17
N LEU A 59 -3.66 3.62 -11.60
CA LEU A 59 -2.60 2.87 -12.26
C LEU A 59 -2.31 1.55 -11.53
N LEU A 60 -1.92 0.55 -12.31
CA LEU A 60 -1.50 -0.76 -11.83
C LEU A 60 -0.03 -0.99 -12.11
N ARG A 61 0.62 -1.84 -11.31
CA ARG A 61 1.99 -2.30 -11.60
C ARG A 61 2.01 -3.10 -12.91
N SER A 62 3.02 -2.88 -13.73
CA SER A 62 3.22 -3.60 -14.99
C SER A 62 3.27 -5.12 -14.81
N SER A 63 3.83 -5.60 -13.69
CA SER A 63 3.86 -7.02 -13.35
C SER A 63 2.47 -7.61 -13.14
N HIS A 64 1.54 -6.88 -12.54
CA HIS A 64 0.15 -7.32 -12.37
C HIS A 64 -0.60 -7.31 -13.72
N LEU A 65 -0.45 -6.26 -14.53
CA LEU A 65 -1.01 -6.22 -15.88
C LEU A 65 -0.48 -7.36 -16.76
N LYS A 66 0.80 -7.73 -16.60
CA LYS A 66 1.38 -8.87 -17.30
C LYS A 66 0.73 -10.20 -16.88
N GLN A 67 0.39 -10.37 -15.60
CA GLN A 67 -0.34 -11.56 -15.14
C GLN A 67 -1.72 -11.65 -15.82
N LEU A 68 -2.49 -10.56 -15.85
CA LEU A 68 -3.78 -10.51 -16.55
C LEU A 68 -3.63 -10.82 -18.05
N SER A 69 -2.61 -10.24 -18.69
CA SER A 69 -2.31 -10.49 -20.10
C SER A 69 -1.94 -11.94 -20.38
N ASN A 70 -1.25 -12.62 -19.47
CA ASN A 70 -0.85 -14.01 -19.65
C ASN A 70 -2.06 -14.96 -19.68
N ILE A 71 -3.11 -14.67 -18.89
CA ILE A 71 -4.37 -15.45 -18.87
C ILE A 71 -4.99 -15.50 -20.27
N LEU A 72 -4.90 -14.42 -21.04
CA LEU A 72 -5.47 -14.35 -22.40
C LEU A 72 -4.82 -15.34 -23.37
N SER A 73 -3.51 -15.61 -23.21
CA SER A 73 -2.73 -16.47 -24.10
C SER A 73 -2.51 -17.89 -23.58
N ASP A 74 -2.76 -18.14 -22.30
CA ASP A 74 -2.55 -19.44 -21.67
C ASP A 74 -3.59 -20.45 -22.19
N PRO A 75 -3.22 -21.59 -22.79
CA PRO A 75 -4.17 -22.59 -23.28
C PRO A 75 -4.98 -23.28 -22.18
N GLU A 76 -4.52 -23.26 -20.92
CA GLU A 76 -5.21 -23.94 -19.79
C GLU A 76 -6.30 -23.07 -19.15
N SER A 77 -6.26 -21.75 -19.36
CA SER A 77 -7.28 -20.83 -18.86
C SER A 77 -8.67 -21.18 -19.42
N SER A 78 -9.75 -20.91 -18.67
CA SER A 78 -11.13 -21.06 -19.15
C SER A 78 -11.60 -19.85 -19.95
N GLU A 79 -12.72 -19.98 -20.68
CA GLU A 79 -13.34 -18.85 -21.37
C GLU A 79 -13.70 -17.71 -20.39
N ASN A 80 -14.18 -18.08 -19.19
CA ASN A 80 -14.52 -17.11 -18.15
C ASN A 80 -13.29 -16.39 -17.60
N ASP A 81 -12.17 -17.08 -17.41
CA ASP A 81 -10.93 -16.45 -16.93
C ASP A 81 -10.46 -15.38 -17.92
N ARG A 82 -10.51 -15.69 -19.22
CA ARG A 82 -10.16 -14.72 -20.28
C ARG A 82 -11.13 -13.56 -20.34
N TYR A 83 -12.42 -13.82 -20.17
CA TYR A 83 -13.43 -12.77 -20.12
C TYR A 83 -13.19 -11.81 -18.96
N VAL A 84 -13.01 -12.33 -17.75
CA VAL A 84 -12.73 -11.52 -16.55
C VAL A 84 -11.43 -10.74 -16.71
N ALA A 85 -10.34 -11.39 -17.14
CA ALA A 85 -9.05 -10.72 -17.35
C ALA A 85 -9.16 -9.59 -18.40
N LEU A 86 -9.91 -9.80 -19.48
CA LEU A 86 -10.14 -8.78 -20.50
C LEU A 86 -10.90 -7.57 -19.93
N GLU A 87 -11.96 -7.79 -19.15
CA GLU A 87 -12.70 -6.70 -18.51
C GLU A 87 -11.85 -5.94 -17.49
N MET A 88 -11.01 -6.63 -16.73
CA MET A 88 -10.05 -5.98 -15.82
C MET A 88 -9.03 -5.11 -16.57
N ILE A 89 -8.52 -5.58 -17.72
CA ILE A 89 -7.60 -4.80 -18.55
C ILE A 89 -8.30 -3.57 -19.14
N LYS A 90 -9.54 -3.71 -19.65
CA LYS A 90 -10.33 -2.58 -20.15
C LYS A 90 -10.56 -1.53 -19.05
N ASN A 91 -10.92 -1.98 -17.85
CA ASN A 91 -11.09 -1.12 -16.70
C ASN A 91 -9.79 -0.37 -16.34
N ALA A 92 -8.64 -1.06 -16.40
CA ALA A 92 -7.33 -0.43 -16.17
C ALA A 92 -7.00 0.65 -17.23
N VAL A 93 -7.35 0.43 -18.50
CA VAL A 93 -7.19 1.44 -19.56
C VAL A 93 -8.05 2.66 -19.28
N ILE A 94 -9.31 2.48 -18.91
CA ILE A 94 -10.23 3.59 -18.56
C ILE A 94 -9.70 4.35 -17.35
N ALA A 95 -9.27 3.65 -16.30
CA ALA A 95 -8.78 4.28 -15.09
C ALA A 95 -7.50 5.09 -15.31
N ALA A 96 -6.63 4.66 -16.24
CA ALA A 96 -5.40 5.35 -16.57
C ALA A 96 -5.61 6.76 -17.18
N GLU A 97 -6.82 7.09 -17.63
CA GLU A 97 -7.19 8.46 -18.05
C GLU A 97 -7.28 9.43 -16.86
N GLY A 98 -7.30 8.94 -15.62
CA GLY A 98 -7.22 9.75 -14.41
C GLY A 98 -8.54 10.41 -13.97
N VAL A 99 -9.66 10.02 -14.58
CA VAL A 99 -11.01 10.54 -14.25
C VAL A 99 -11.76 9.58 -13.33
N PHE A 100 -11.78 8.29 -13.64
CA PHE A 100 -12.46 7.24 -12.88
C PHE A 100 -11.42 6.33 -12.20
N PRO A 101 -11.58 6.02 -10.91
CA PRO A 101 -10.67 5.09 -10.25
C PRO A 101 -10.88 3.64 -10.73
N LEU A 102 -9.87 2.81 -10.53
CA LEU A 102 -9.88 1.37 -10.85
C LEU A 102 -11.01 0.60 -10.17
N CYS A 103 -11.46 1.07 -9.00
CA CYS A 103 -12.48 0.40 -8.20
C CYS A 103 -13.34 1.46 -7.49
N GLN A 104 -14.63 1.16 -7.31
CA GLN A 104 -15.54 1.98 -6.51
C GLN A 104 -15.12 2.04 -5.03
N ASP A 105 -14.49 0.97 -4.53
CA ASP A 105 -13.86 0.97 -3.22
C ASP A 105 -12.41 1.44 -3.36
N THR A 106 -12.22 2.75 -3.22
CA THR A 106 -10.90 3.38 -3.24
C THR A 106 -10.08 3.09 -1.98
N GLY A 107 -10.65 2.35 -1.02
CA GLY A 107 -9.93 1.73 0.08
C GLY A 107 -9.57 2.65 1.24
N THR A 108 -9.01 2.04 2.28
CA THR A 108 -8.38 2.74 3.40
C THR A 108 -6.97 3.16 3.00
N ALA A 109 -6.63 4.41 3.29
CA ALA A 109 -5.28 4.93 3.09
C ALA A 109 -4.34 4.39 4.19
N ILE A 110 -3.35 3.59 3.80
CA ILE A 110 -2.31 3.07 4.69
C ILE A 110 -0.95 3.58 4.20
N VAL A 111 -0.14 4.10 5.12
CA VAL A 111 1.19 4.64 4.84
C VAL A 111 2.19 4.01 5.80
N LEU A 112 3.15 3.28 5.26
CA LEU A 112 4.32 2.81 5.99
C LEU A 112 5.51 3.69 5.62
N GLY A 113 6.03 4.44 6.59
CA GLY A 113 7.22 5.26 6.46
C GLY A 113 8.39 4.67 7.22
N LYS A 114 9.60 4.73 6.65
CA LYS A 114 10.87 4.42 7.30
C LYS A 114 11.75 5.65 7.25
N LYS A 115 11.88 6.33 8.38
CA LYS A 115 12.58 7.59 8.52
C LYS A 115 14.01 7.35 8.98
N GLY A 116 14.97 7.67 8.12
CA GLY A 116 16.39 7.68 8.46
C GLY A 116 16.72 8.64 9.60
N GLN A 117 17.68 8.28 10.44
CA GLN A 117 18.19 9.13 11.53
C GLN A 117 18.65 10.53 11.07
N GLN A 118 19.14 10.64 9.83
CA GLN A 118 19.60 11.90 9.24
C GLN A 118 18.49 12.63 8.47
N VAL A 119 17.23 12.24 8.63
CA VAL A 119 16.07 12.92 8.02
C VAL A 119 15.33 13.74 9.06
N TRP A 120 15.35 15.05 8.90
CA TRP A 120 14.70 16.00 9.82
C TRP A 120 13.52 16.68 9.14
N THR A 121 12.35 16.58 9.78
CA THR A 121 11.10 17.21 9.32
C THR A 121 10.74 18.42 10.17
N GLY A 122 10.80 18.28 11.51
CA GLY A 122 10.54 19.38 12.44
C GLY A 122 9.05 19.73 12.62
N PHE A 123 8.15 18.85 12.18
CA PHE A 123 6.69 18.97 12.32
C PHE A 123 6.05 17.59 12.53
N SER A 124 4.72 17.52 12.58
CA SER A 124 3.97 16.27 12.62
C SER A 124 3.91 15.60 11.24
N ASP A 125 4.78 14.62 11.00
CA ASP A 125 4.83 13.86 9.74
C ASP A 125 3.45 13.27 9.40
N GLU A 126 2.73 12.76 10.40
CA GLU A 126 1.38 12.18 10.25
C GLU A 126 0.35 13.18 9.74
N GLU A 127 0.41 14.44 10.21
CA GLU A 127 -0.49 15.51 9.77
C GLU A 127 -0.25 15.86 8.30
N ALA A 128 1.02 16.02 7.90
CA ALA A 128 1.38 16.32 6.52
C ALA A 128 0.99 15.18 5.57
N ILE A 129 1.25 13.93 5.96
CA ILE A 129 0.82 12.75 5.20
C ILE A 129 -0.71 12.71 5.08
N SER A 130 -1.43 12.91 6.19
CA SER A 130 -2.89 12.96 6.21
C SER A 130 -3.45 14.07 5.34
N LYS A 131 -2.77 15.22 5.26
CA LYS A 131 -3.16 16.32 4.36
C LYS A 131 -3.03 15.91 2.89
N GLY A 132 -1.98 15.19 2.52
CA GLY A 132 -1.84 14.64 1.18
C GLY A 132 -2.92 13.62 0.84
N VAL A 133 -3.24 12.71 1.77
CA VAL A 133 -4.38 11.79 1.65
C VAL A 133 -5.67 12.58 1.43
N PHE A 134 -5.99 13.52 2.32
CA PHE A 134 -7.18 14.37 2.20
C PHE A 134 -7.28 15.02 0.82
N ASN A 135 -6.19 15.59 0.32
CA ASN A 135 -6.16 16.23 -1.00
C ASN A 135 -6.44 15.22 -2.12
N ALA A 136 -5.82 14.03 -2.09
CA ALA A 136 -6.08 13.00 -3.10
C ALA A 136 -7.56 12.60 -3.16
N TYR A 137 -8.20 12.41 -2.00
CA TYR A 137 -9.59 11.99 -1.93
C TYR A 137 -10.59 13.10 -2.26
N THR A 138 -10.28 14.36 -1.94
CA THR A 138 -11.22 15.49 -2.12
C THR A 138 -11.08 16.21 -3.46
N LYS A 139 -9.92 16.11 -4.13
CA LYS A 139 -9.67 16.75 -5.44
C LYS A 139 -9.88 15.80 -6.62
N ASN A 140 -10.07 14.51 -6.38
CA ASN A 140 -10.32 13.50 -7.42
C ASN A 140 -11.64 12.77 -7.13
N ASN A 141 -12.15 12.01 -8.11
CA ASN A 141 -13.41 11.28 -7.99
C ASN A 141 -13.24 9.97 -7.19
N LEU A 142 -12.71 10.07 -5.97
CA LEU A 142 -12.53 8.94 -5.06
C LEU A 142 -13.66 8.87 -4.02
N ARG A 143 -13.77 7.73 -3.32
CA ARG A 143 -14.86 7.49 -2.36
C ARG A 143 -14.41 7.67 -0.91
N TYR A 144 -15.27 8.29 -0.10
CA TYR A 144 -15.10 8.38 1.35
C TYR A 144 -15.68 7.15 2.04
N SER A 145 -14.81 6.24 2.47
CA SER A 145 -15.18 4.91 2.96
C SER A 145 -14.97 4.73 4.47
N GLN A 146 -14.49 5.75 5.19
CA GLN A 146 -14.23 5.66 6.63
C GLN A 146 -15.41 6.18 7.44
N ASN A 147 -15.80 5.38 8.44
CA ASN A 147 -16.82 5.70 9.42
C ASN A 147 -16.17 5.93 10.78
N ALA A 148 -16.46 7.07 11.41
CA ALA A 148 -16.05 7.37 12.76
C ALA A 148 -17.14 6.91 13.75
N PRO A 149 -16.79 6.13 14.79
CA PRO A 149 -17.73 5.74 15.82
C PRO A 149 -18.03 6.93 16.75
N LEU A 150 -19.32 7.21 16.96
CA LEU A 150 -19.80 8.22 17.92
C LEU A 150 -20.25 7.56 19.22
N THR A 151 -20.89 6.41 19.10
CA THR A 151 -21.28 5.53 20.21
C THR A 151 -20.93 4.09 19.81
N MET A 152 -21.39 3.11 20.60
CA MET A 152 -21.24 1.70 20.23
C MET A 152 -21.96 1.33 18.92
N PHE A 153 -23.05 2.02 18.58
CA PHE A 153 -23.92 1.68 17.45
C PHE A 153 -24.09 2.81 16.44
N ASP A 154 -23.82 4.06 16.84
CA ASP A 154 -23.93 5.21 15.97
C ASP A 154 -22.58 5.56 15.36
N GLU A 155 -22.58 5.75 14.04
CA GLU A 155 -21.42 6.13 13.27
C GLU A 155 -21.73 7.32 12.36
N LYS A 156 -20.67 8.00 11.92
CA LYS A 156 -20.75 9.01 10.89
C LYS A 156 -19.60 8.87 9.91
N ASN A 157 -19.90 8.91 8.62
CA ASN A 157 -18.87 9.01 7.59
C ASN A 157 -18.06 10.29 7.78
N THR A 158 -16.73 10.20 7.71
CA THR A 158 -15.85 11.35 7.95
C THR A 158 -15.89 12.38 6.82
N GLY A 159 -16.45 12.03 5.65
CA GLY A 159 -16.63 12.92 4.51
C GLY A 159 -15.34 13.22 3.75
N CYS A 160 -14.24 12.53 4.07
CA CYS A 160 -12.94 12.78 3.45
C CYS A 160 -12.01 11.55 3.41
N ASN A 161 -12.53 10.36 3.74
CA ASN A 161 -11.78 9.10 3.84
C ASN A 161 -10.63 9.06 4.88
N LEU A 162 -10.57 10.02 5.79
CA LEU A 162 -9.68 9.98 6.96
C LEU A 162 -10.38 9.33 8.17
N PRO A 163 -9.64 8.87 9.19
CA PRO A 163 -8.18 8.87 9.31
C PRO A 163 -7.49 7.86 8.36
N ALA A 164 -6.23 8.14 8.03
CA ALA A 164 -5.33 7.16 7.42
C ALA A 164 -4.65 6.33 8.51
N GLN A 165 -4.26 5.10 8.21
CA GLN A 165 -3.34 4.33 9.04
C GLN A 165 -1.91 4.73 8.68
N ILE A 166 -1.19 5.34 9.60
CA ILE A 166 0.17 5.84 9.36
C ILE A 166 1.13 5.19 10.36
N GLU A 167 2.12 4.47 9.85
CA GLU A 167 3.12 3.76 10.64
C GLU A 167 4.51 4.27 10.26
N LEU A 168 5.17 4.98 11.18
CA LEU A 168 6.48 5.58 10.95
C LEU A 168 7.55 4.87 11.79
N TYR A 169 8.47 4.19 11.12
CA TYR A 169 9.57 3.45 11.73
C TYR A 169 10.85 4.28 11.69
N ALA A 170 11.59 4.31 12.81
CA ALA A 170 12.94 4.85 12.84
C ALA A 170 13.93 3.82 12.28
N VAL A 171 14.76 4.24 11.33
CA VAL A 171 15.82 3.41 10.71
C VAL A 171 17.10 4.21 10.58
N GLU A 172 18.22 3.54 10.30
CA GLU A 172 19.48 4.22 10.01
C GLU A 172 19.48 4.89 8.63
N GLY A 173 20.46 5.76 8.40
CA GLY A 173 20.69 6.42 7.11
C GLY A 173 20.02 7.79 6.96
N ASP A 174 20.02 8.27 5.72
CA ASP A 174 19.68 9.63 5.29
C ASP A 174 18.47 9.69 4.34
N CYS A 175 17.71 8.59 4.25
CA CYS A 175 16.57 8.45 3.37
C CYS A 175 15.26 8.35 4.16
N TYR A 176 14.18 8.91 3.60
CA TYR A 176 12.80 8.66 4.05
C TYR A 176 12.09 7.80 3.02
N LYS A 177 11.87 6.52 3.34
CA LYS A 177 11.29 5.53 2.41
C LYS A 177 9.82 5.30 2.75
N PHE A 178 8.98 5.15 1.74
CA PHE A 178 7.54 4.97 1.94
C PHE A 178 6.97 3.81 1.13
N LEU A 179 5.96 3.16 1.69
CA LEU A 179 5.02 2.31 0.98
C LEU A 179 3.60 2.85 1.22
N PHE A 180 2.94 3.26 0.14
CA PHE A 180 1.55 3.72 0.14
C PHE A 180 0.64 2.60 -0.35
N ILE A 181 -0.45 2.35 0.37
CA ILE A 181 -1.41 1.29 0.06
C ILE A 181 -2.83 1.86 0.15
N ALA A 182 -3.58 1.77 -0.94
CA ALA A 182 -5.03 1.94 -0.93
C ALA A 182 -5.70 0.57 -0.77
N LYS A 183 -6.05 0.20 0.47
CA LYS A 183 -6.50 -1.17 0.77
C LYS A 183 -8.03 -1.24 0.76
N GLY A 184 -8.60 -1.86 -0.28
CA GLY A 184 -10.04 -2.12 -0.35
C GLY A 184 -10.52 -3.05 0.76
N GLY A 185 -11.66 -2.72 1.38
CA GLY A 185 -12.20 -3.39 2.55
C GLY A 185 -12.52 -4.86 2.31
N GLY A 186 -13.00 -5.21 1.10
CA GLY A 186 -13.25 -6.61 0.72
C GLY A 186 -11.99 -7.47 0.82
N SER A 187 -10.85 -6.97 0.36
CA SER A 187 -9.57 -7.67 0.46
C SER A 187 -8.95 -7.59 1.87
N ALA A 188 -9.24 -6.54 2.65
CA ALA A 188 -8.82 -6.44 4.05
C ALA A 188 -9.50 -7.51 4.92
N ASN A 189 -10.79 -7.76 4.67
CA ASN A 189 -11.59 -8.80 5.33
C ASN A 189 -11.15 -10.24 5.00
N LYS A 190 -10.26 -10.42 4.03
CA LYS A 190 -9.64 -11.71 3.67
C LYS A 190 -8.26 -11.92 4.30
N THR A 191 -7.89 -11.10 5.27
CA THR A 191 -6.73 -11.36 6.14
C THR A 191 -7.17 -12.22 7.31
N TYR A 192 -6.68 -13.46 7.38
CA TYR A 192 -7.04 -14.42 8.43
C TYR A 192 -5.84 -14.79 9.29
N LEU A 193 -6.08 -14.91 10.60
CA LEU A 193 -5.11 -15.42 11.56
C LEU A 193 -5.50 -16.84 11.98
N PHE A 194 -4.59 -17.80 11.81
CA PHE A 194 -4.77 -19.18 12.26
C PHE A 194 -3.70 -19.52 13.29
N GLN A 195 -4.12 -19.95 14.47
CA GLN A 195 -3.23 -20.39 15.54
C GLN A 195 -2.93 -21.89 15.38
N GLU A 196 -1.91 -22.19 14.57
CA GLU A 196 -1.46 -23.56 14.28
C GLU A 196 -0.31 -23.99 15.19
N THR A 197 0.07 -25.28 15.11
CA THR A 197 1.16 -25.84 15.92
C THR A 197 2.24 -26.48 15.05
N LYS A 198 3.33 -26.94 15.69
CA LYS A 198 4.39 -27.70 15.01
C LYS A 198 3.86 -28.91 14.23
N ALA A 199 2.73 -29.49 14.65
CA ALA A 199 2.12 -30.65 13.99
C ALA A 199 1.66 -30.37 12.55
N THR A 200 1.37 -29.10 12.22
CA THR A 200 0.95 -28.68 10.87
C THR A 200 2.15 -28.57 9.92
N LEU A 201 3.38 -28.45 10.44
CA LEU A 201 4.61 -28.26 9.66
C LEU A 201 5.19 -29.58 9.13
N SER A 202 4.36 -30.41 8.49
CA SER A 202 4.78 -31.48 7.59
C SER A 202 4.25 -31.23 6.18
N PRO A 203 4.93 -31.69 5.10
CA PRO A 203 4.53 -31.38 3.73
C PRO A 203 3.06 -31.71 3.42
N GLU A 204 2.60 -32.89 3.83
CA GLU A 204 1.23 -33.35 3.61
C GLU A 204 0.20 -32.50 4.38
N LYS A 205 0.39 -32.35 5.69
CA LYS A 205 -0.55 -31.61 6.55
C LYS A 205 -0.61 -30.13 6.20
N LEU A 206 0.53 -29.52 5.87
CA LEU A 206 0.58 -28.13 5.43
C LEU A 206 -0.16 -27.96 4.11
N LEU A 207 0.02 -28.88 3.15
CA LEU A 207 -0.67 -28.82 1.86
C LEU A 207 -2.18 -28.95 2.03
N ASP A 208 -2.65 -29.86 2.86
CA ASP A 208 -4.07 -30.04 3.14
C ASP A 208 -4.67 -28.83 3.84
N PHE A 209 -3.99 -28.31 4.86
CA PHE A 209 -4.35 -27.07 5.52
C PHE A 209 -4.45 -25.91 4.53
N MET A 210 -3.44 -25.70 3.68
CA MET A 210 -3.44 -24.63 2.67
C MET A 210 -4.61 -24.77 1.70
N LYS A 211 -4.88 -25.96 1.16
CA LYS A 211 -6.01 -26.21 0.26
C LYS A 211 -7.36 -25.91 0.93
N GLU A 212 -7.51 -26.30 2.19
CA GLU A 212 -8.72 -26.03 2.97
C GLU A 212 -8.90 -24.52 3.15
N LYS A 213 -7.86 -23.80 3.61
CA LYS A 213 -7.96 -22.37 3.90
C LYS A 213 -8.05 -21.51 2.63
N MET A 214 -7.41 -21.89 1.53
CA MET A 214 -7.55 -21.17 0.25
C MET A 214 -9.00 -21.15 -0.24
N LYS A 215 -9.76 -22.24 -0.02
CA LYS A 215 -11.19 -22.27 -0.37
C LYS A 215 -12.03 -21.28 0.43
N THR A 216 -11.64 -20.93 1.65
CA THR A 216 -12.41 -19.98 2.49
C THR A 216 -12.26 -18.53 2.01
N LEU A 217 -11.27 -18.23 1.17
CA LEU A 217 -11.16 -16.94 0.50
C LEU A 217 -12.37 -16.72 -0.42
N GLY A 218 -12.75 -17.75 -1.18
CA GLY A 218 -13.80 -17.68 -2.19
C GLY A 218 -13.50 -16.65 -3.28
N THR A 219 -14.54 -16.17 -3.95
CA THR A 219 -14.44 -15.13 -4.99
C THR A 219 -14.80 -13.72 -4.49
N ALA A 220 -15.01 -13.56 -3.18
CA ALA A 220 -15.53 -12.34 -2.56
C ALA A 220 -14.54 -11.16 -2.51
N ALA A 221 -13.29 -11.36 -2.93
CA ALA A 221 -12.26 -10.32 -2.96
C ALA A 221 -11.69 -10.10 -4.37
N CYS A 222 -12.50 -10.36 -5.40
CA CYS A 222 -12.18 -10.10 -6.82
C CYS A 222 -10.87 -10.77 -7.27
N PRO A 223 -10.80 -12.12 -7.24
CA PRO A 223 -9.65 -12.86 -7.77
C PRO A 223 -9.47 -12.63 -9.27
#